data_AF-A0A920LJQ5-F1
#
_entry.id   AF-A0A920LJQ5-F1
#
_cell.length_a   1.000
_cell.length_b   1.000
_cell.length_c   1.000
_cell.angle_alpha   90.00
_cell.angle_beta   90.00
_cell.angle_gamma   90.00
#
_symmetry.space_group_name_H-M   'P 1'
#
loop_
_entity.id
_entity.type
_entity.pdbx_description
1 polymer ?
#
loop_
_entity_poly.entity_id
_entity_poly.type
_entity_poly.pdbx_seq_one_letter_code
_entity_poly.pdbx_strand_id
1 'polypeptide(L)'
;MGTQVADHDAINEFYSNYKNIVYHSMTILDLSLNFLSPTREVYERVIPIIEAIITDHEYIEAAVNFPNRNFINQLPNGIVVEVPGIVNKDGISGIKLENYPTPFPFIA
;
A
#
# COMPACT_ATOMS: atom_id res chain seq x y z
N MET A 1 -24.34 -33.37 13.57
CA MET A 1 -24.06 -32.92 12.19
C MET A 1 -23.25 -31.65 12.31
N GLY A 2 -21.94 -31.72 12.00
CA GLY A 2 -21.00 -30.62 12.23
C GLY A 2 -21.16 -29.55 11.16
N THR A 3 -21.40 -28.32 11.56
CA THR A 3 -21.36 -27.16 10.68
C THR A 3 -19.90 -26.89 10.33
N GLN A 4 -19.54 -26.98 9.04
CA GLN A 4 -18.27 -26.43 8.57
C GLN A 4 -18.28 -24.93 8.84
N VAL A 5 -17.33 -24.49 9.67
CA VAL A 5 -17.21 -23.10 10.16
C VAL A 5 -16.66 -22.16 9.06
N ALA A 6 -16.11 -22.72 7.98
CA ALA A 6 -15.50 -21.96 6.90
C ALA A 6 -16.08 -22.37 5.54
N ASP A 7 -16.26 -21.37 4.67
CA ASP A 7 -16.64 -21.57 3.27
C ASP A 7 -15.42 -22.03 2.47
N HIS A 8 -15.27 -23.34 2.38
CA HIS A 8 -14.13 -23.95 1.69
C HIS A 8 -14.17 -23.74 0.18
N ASP A 9 -15.35 -23.51 -0.40
CA ASP A 9 -15.49 -23.25 -1.83
C ASP A 9 -14.97 -21.85 -2.16
N ALA A 10 -15.35 -20.84 -1.37
CA ALA A 10 -14.83 -19.48 -1.51
C ALA A 10 -13.31 -19.40 -1.31
N ILE A 11 -12.77 -20.15 -0.34
CA ILE A 11 -11.31 -20.22 -0.11
C ILE A 11 -10.59 -20.82 -1.32
N ASN A 12 -11.13 -21.89 -1.89
CA ASN A 12 -10.55 -22.53 -3.07
C ASN A 12 -10.66 -21.66 -4.33
N GLU A 13 -11.76 -20.93 -4.48
CA GLU A 13 -11.95 -19.96 -5.56
C GLU A 13 -10.93 -18.82 -5.47
N PHE A 14 -10.79 -18.22 -4.27
CA PHE A 14 -9.77 -17.21 -4.01
C PHE A 14 -8.37 -17.73 -4.35
N TYR A 15 -8.01 -18.92 -3.87
CA TYR A 15 -6.68 -19.49 -4.09
C TYR A 15 -6.42 -19.80 -5.56
N SER A 16 -7.42 -20.30 -6.29
CA SER A 16 -7.32 -20.60 -7.72
C SER A 16 -7.17 -19.34 -8.56
N ASN A 17 -7.92 -18.29 -8.24
CA ASN A 17 -7.83 -17.00 -8.92
C ASN A 17 -6.50 -16.30 -8.62
N TYR A 18 -6.08 -16.27 -7.34
CA TYR A 18 -4.77 -15.75 -6.94
C TYR A 18 -3.64 -16.46 -7.66
N LYS A 19 -3.69 -17.80 -7.71
CA LYS A 19 -2.73 -18.62 -8.44
C LYS A 19 -2.71 -18.25 -9.91
N ASN A 20 -3.87 -18.22 -10.58
CA ASN A 20 -3.93 -17.86 -11.99
C ASN A 20 -3.38 -16.47 -12.28
N ILE A 21 -3.69 -15.49 -11.43
CA ILE A 21 -3.11 -14.15 -11.51
C ILE A 21 -1.60 -14.26 -11.39
N VAL A 22 -1.02 -14.83 -10.33
CA VAL A 22 0.44 -14.93 -10.16
C VAL A 22 1.13 -15.66 -11.31
N TYR A 23 0.53 -16.74 -11.83
CA TYR A 23 1.12 -17.53 -12.92
C TYR A 23 0.95 -16.90 -14.31
N HIS A 24 -0.03 -16.01 -14.51
CA HIS A 24 -0.28 -15.32 -15.79
C HIS A 24 0.05 -13.82 -15.76
N SER A 25 0.27 -13.24 -14.59
CA SER A 25 0.60 -11.83 -14.41
C SER A 25 2.09 -11.66 -14.59
N MET A 26 2.42 -11.23 -15.81
CA MET A 26 3.57 -10.41 -16.15
C MET A 26 4.93 -11.08 -15.97
N THR A 27 5.56 -11.37 -17.11
CA THR A 27 7.01 -11.53 -17.14
C THR A 27 7.67 -10.21 -16.72
N ILE A 28 8.91 -10.25 -16.23
CA ILE A 28 9.71 -9.03 -15.93
C ILE A 28 9.74 -8.07 -17.15
N LEU A 29 9.65 -8.62 -18.36
CA LEU A 29 9.61 -7.86 -19.60
C LEU A 29 8.26 -7.16 -19.80
N ASP A 30 7.15 -7.82 -19.49
CA ASP A 30 5.82 -7.20 -19.51
C ASP A 30 5.69 -6.14 -18.42
N LEU A 31 6.29 -6.36 -17.24
CA LEU A 31 6.42 -5.33 -16.21
C LEU A 31 7.16 -4.12 -16.78
N SER A 32 8.40 -4.31 -17.27
CA SER A 32 9.23 -3.23 -17.78
C SER A 32 8.59 -2.46 -18.96
N LEU A 33 7.93 -3.15 -19.90
CA LEU A 33 7.32 -2.51 -21.05
C LEU A 33 6.02 -1.79 -20.69
N ASN A 34 5.22 -2.33 -19.77
CA ASN A 34 4.01 -1.66 -19.29
C ASN A 34 4.32 -0.51 -18.32
N PHE A 35 5.38 -0.61 -17.51
CA PHE A 35 5.84 0.44 -16.60
C PHE A 35 6.35 1.69 -17.31
N LEU A 36 6.99 1.53 -18.47
CA LEU A 36 7.56 2.62 -19.24
C LEU A 36 6.60 3.16 -20.31
N SER A 37 5.36 2.65 -20.38
CA SER A 37 4.39 3.09 -21.37
C SER A 37 3.85 4.49 -21.00
N PRO A 38 4.04 5.52 -21.85
CA PRO A 38 3.62 6.90 -21.56
C PRO A 38 2.10 7.10 -21.61
N THR A 39 1.33 6.09 -22.02
CA THR A 39 -0.12 6.17 -22.19
C THR A 39 -0.91 5.43 -21.11
N ARG A 40 -0.23 4.86 -20.11
CA ARG A 40 -0.88 4.02 -19.09
C ARG A 40 -1.10 4.80 -17.79
N GLU A 41 -2.25 4.60 -17.17
CA GLU A 41 -2.42 4.96 -15.75
C GLU A 41 -1.41 4.15 -14.92
N VAL A 42 -0.49 4.85 -14.26
CA VAL A 42 0.53 4.23 -13.43
C VAL A 42 -0.13 3.77 -12.13
N TYR A 43 -0.44 2.47 -12.03
CA TYR A 43 -1.03 1.87 -10.82
C TYR A 43 -0.03 1.83 -9.65
N GLU A 44 1.26 1.76 -9.94
CA GLU A 44 2.33 1.63 -8.94
C GLU A 44 2.89 2.98 -8.53
N ARG A 45 3.11 3.19 -7.23
CA ARG A 45 3.51 4.51 -6.71
C ARG A 45 5.01 4.77 -6.76
N VAL A 46 5.83 3.74 -7.00
CA VAL A 46 7.30 3.86 -6.94
C VAL A 46 7.88 4.86 -7.94
N ILE A 47 7.37 4.89 -9.18
CA ILE A 47 7.88 5.81 -10.21
C ILE A 47 7.53 7.26 -9.87
N PRO A 48 6.26 7.63 -9.60
CA PRO A 48 5.92 8.99 -9.17
C PRO A 48 6.71 9.46 -7.94
N ILE A 49 6.95 8.58 -6.97
CA ILE A 49 7.75 8.90 -5.78
C ILE A 49 9.18 9.24 -6.18
N ILE A 50 9.84 8.38 -6.98
CA ILE A 50 11.23 8.58 -7.40
C ILE A 50 11.35 9.85 -8.25
N GLU A 51 10.43 10.06 -9.19
CA GLU A 51 10.41 11.24 -10.05
C GLU A 51 10.26 12.52 -9.23
N ALA A 52 9.35 12.55 -8.25
CA ALA A 52 9.18 13.68 -7.35
C ALA A 52 10.43 14.01 -6.55
N ILE A 53 11.15 12.99 -6.05
CA ILE A 53 12.41 13.18 -5.33
C ILE A 53 13.48 13.74 -6.26
N ILE A 54 13.63 13.20 -7.46
CA ILE A 54 14.67 13.63 -8.42
C ILE A 54 14.39 15.03 -8.97
N THR A 55 13.12 15.37 -9.20
CA THR A 55 12.70 16.63 -9.84
C THR A 55 12.33 17.74 -8.86
N ASP A 56 12.42 17.47 -7.55
CA ASP A 56 11.92 18.37 -6.48
C ASP A 56 10.45 18.77 -6.70
N HIS A 57 9.65 17.84 -7.20
CA HIS A 57 8.22 18.04 -7.38
C HIS A 57 7.48 17.59 -6.12
N GLU A 58 7.19 18.54 -5.23
CA GLU A 58 6.49 18.23 -3.99
C GLU A 58 5.04 17.76 -4.23
N TYR A 59 4.68 16.62 -3.66
CA TYR A 59 3.30 16.15 -3.63
C TYR A 59 2.99 15.31 -2.38
N ILE A 60 1.70 15.05 -2.13
CA ILE A 60 1.24 14.18 -1.04
C ILE A 60 0.96 12.78 -1.58
N GLU A 61 1.70 11.79 -1.09
CA GLU A 61 1.36 10.38 -1.25
C GLU A 61 0.27 9.99 -0.24
N ALA A 62 -0.78 9.33 -0.72
CA ALA A 62 -1.95 9.03 0.10
C ALA A 62 -1.63 8.09 1.27
N ALA A 63 -0.63 7.22 1.08
CA ALA A 63 -0.28 6.17 2.02
C ALA A 63 1.20 5.79 1.90
N VAL A 64 1.93 5.94 3.00
CA VAL A 64 3.33 5.51 3.17
C VAL A 64 3.53 4.86 4.53
N ASN A 65 4.41 3.87 4.57
CA ASN A 65 4.65 3.05 5.76
C ASN A 65 5.80 3.62 6.59
N PHE A 66 5.53 4.00 7.84
CA PHE A 66 6.53 4.50 8.78
C PHE A 66 6.41 3.83 10.15
N PRO A 67 7.52 3.65 10.89
CA PRO A 67 7.45 3.43 12.32
C PRO A 67 6.66 4.57 12.97
N ASN A 68 5.65 4.24 13.75
CA ASN A 68 4.81 5.21 14.43
C ASN A 68 5.67 6.00 15.42
N ARG A 69 5.76 7.31 15.19
CA ARG A 69 6.42 8.28 16.07
C ARG A 69 5.43 9.38 16.40
N ASN A 70 4.29 8.97 16.96
CA ASN A 70 3.09 9.79 17.20
C ASN A 70 2.39 10.29 15.92
N PHE A 71 2.51 9.56 14.81
CA PHE A 71 1.71 9.83 13.61
C PHE A 71 0.24 9.47 13.83
N ILE A 72 -0.02 8.41 14.61
CA ILE A 72 -1.34 8.02 15.11
C ILE A 72 -1.21 7.85 16.62
N ASN A 73 -1.80 8.76 17.40
CA ASN A 73 -1.66 8.81 18.86
C ASN A 73 -2.31 7.61 19.56
N GLN A 74 -3.33 7.02 18.95
CA GLN A 74 -4.08 5.88 19.47
C GLN A 74 -3.30 4.55 19.35
N LEU A 75 -2.17 4.55 18.63
CA LEU A 75 -1.34 3.37 18.41
C LEU A 75 0.00 3.48 19.13
N PRO A 76 0.59 2.35 19.58
CA PRO A 76 1.92 2.35 20.17
C PRO A 76 2.98 2.94 19.22
N ASN A 77 4.02 3.56 19.78
CA ASN A 77 5.17 3.95 18.99
C ASN A 77 6.02 2.72 18.59
N GLY A 78 6.67 2.80 17.44
CA GLY A 78 7.56 1.75 16.92
C GLY A 78 6.90 0.69 16.04
N ILE A 79 5.57 0.52 16.08
CA ILE A 79 4.86 -0.32 15.09
C ILE A 79 4.83 0.40 13.73
N VAL A 80 4.82 -0.34 12.62
CA VAL A 80 4.64 0.27 11.30
C VAL A 80 3.18 0.70 11.15
N VAL A 81 2.97 1.94 10.74
CA VAL A 81 1.65 2.53 10.42
C VAL A 81 1.68 3.08 9.00
N GLU A 82 0.52 3.06 8.36
CA GLU A 82 0.29 3.66 7.05
C GLU A 82 -0.36 5.04 7.26
N VAL A 83 0.33 6.09 6.82
CA VAL A 83 -0.13 7.48 6.93
C VAL A 83 0.18 8.25 5.64
N PRO A 84 -0.50 9.38 5.36
CA PRO A 84 -0.11 10.23 4.25
C PRO A 84 1.33 10.73 4.41
N GLY A 85 2.01 11.03 3.31
CA GLY A 85 3.39 11.51 3.34
C GLY A 85 3.67 12.59 2.30
N ILE A 86 4.51 13.55 2.65
CA ILE A 86 5.05 14.55 1.73
C ILE A 86 6.26 13.94 1.05
N VAL A 87 6.27 13.95 -0.28
CA VAL A 87 7.40 13.52 -1.13
C VAL A 87 8.01 14.75 -1.77
N ASN A 88 9.32 14.95 -1.63
CA ASN A 88 10.09 16.02 -2.30
C ASN A 88 11.58 15.64 -2.39
N LYS A 89 12.47 16.55 -2.77
CA LYS A 89 13.92 16.26 -2.90
C LYS A 89 14.59 15.71 -1.63
N ASP A 90 14.02 15.97 -0.46
CA ASP A 90 14.57 15.51 0.83
C ASP A 90 14.07 14.10 1.20
N GLY A 91 13.31 13.46 0.30
CA GLY A 91 12.77 12.11 0.45
C GLY A 91 11.29 12.13 0.81
N ILE A 92 10.91 11.28 1.78
CA ILE A 92 9.52 11.13 2.20
C ILE A 92 9.42 11.45 3.69
N SER A 93 8.48 12.33 4.06
CA SER A 93 8.16 12.65 5.45
C SER A 93 6.69 12.35 5.74
N GLY A 94 6.41 11.64 6.84
CA GLY A 94 5.04 11.30 7.23
C GLY A 94 4.25 12.50 7.73
N ILE A 95 2.96 12.52 7.45
CA ILE A 95 1.99 13.50 7.95
C ILE A 95 1.23 12.87 9.10
N LYS A 96 1.12 13.59 10.22
CA LYS A 96 0.37 13.15 11.39
C LYS A 96 -1.12 13.14 11.09
N LEU A 97 -1.80 12.05 11.46
CA LEU A 97 -3.26 11.95 11.39
C LEU A 97 -3.86 12.57 12.65
N GLU A 98 -4.31 13.81 12.53
CA GLU A 98 -5.08 14.46 13.59
C GLU A 98 -6.48 13.82 13.68
N ASN A 99 -6.99 13.67 14.91
CA ASN A 99 -8.35 13.22 15.18
C ASN A 99 -8.67 11.79 14.69
N TYR A 100 -7.71 10.87 14.70
CA TYR A 100 -7.99 9.46 14.40
C TYR A 100 -9.08 8.92 15.35
N PRO A 101 -10.09 8.18 14.85
CA PRO A 101 -11.21 7.72 15.67
C PRO A 101 -10.79 6.94 16.91
N THR A 102 -11.49 7.18 18.00
CA THR A 102 -11.30 6.46 19.28
C THR A 102 -12.64 5.83 19.69
N PRO A 103 -12.69 4.53 20.06
CA PRO A 103 -11.56 3.60 20.14
C PRO A 103 -11.04 3.16 18.77
N PHE A 104 -9.74 2.87 18.70
CA PHE A 104 -9.17 2.16 17.55
C PHE A 104 -9.82 0.76 17.49
N PRO A 105 -10.33 0.31 16.35
CA PRO A 105 -10.92 -1.02 16.24
C PRO A 105 -9.82 -2.06 16.41
N PHE A 106 -9.68 -2.61 17.62
CA PHE A 106 -8.97 -3.86 17.81
C PHE A 106 -9.78 -4.95 17.09
N ILE A 107 -9.21 -5.51 16.03
CA ILE A 107 -9.63 -6.83 15.56
C ILE A 107 -8.99 -7.80 16.55
N ALA A 108 -9.78 -8.27 17.51
CA ALA A 108 -9.43 -9.35 18.42
C ALA A 108 -9.71 -10.70 17.75
#